data_AF-A0A662DND6-F1
#
_entry.id   AF-A0A662DND6-F1
#
_cell.length_a   1.000
_cell.length_b   1.000
_cell.length_c   1.000
_cell.angle_alpha   90.00
_cell.angle_beta   90.00
_cell.angle_gamma   90.00
#
_symmetry.space_group_name_H-M   'P 1'
#
loop_
_entity.id
_entity.type
_entity.pdbx_description
1 polymer ?
#
loop_
_entity_poly.entity_id
_entity_poly.type
_entity_poly.pdbx_seq_one_letter_code
_entity_poly.pdbx_strand_id
1 'polypeptide(L)'
;MRDARIKKLTPQCPPLAASLVSGSRGGWQLTLKDRGKTRTVYVPKDLKEEVKASIREHRRIKKLLQEITQLELARIQSHATQTRRRGKRP
;
A
#
# COMPACT_ATOMS: atom_id res chain seq x y z
N MET A 1 7.80 8.97 21.33
CA MET A 1 8.16 8.34 20.03
C MET A 1 7.03 7.50 19.44
N ARG A 2 6.37 6.62 20.21
CA ARG A 2 5.26 5.77 19.72
C ARG A 2 4.05 6.58 19.22
N ASP A 3 3.63 7.61 19.97
CA ASP A 3 2.43 8.41 19.62
C ASP A 3 2.59 9.19 18.31
N ALA A 4 3.80 9.70 18.05
CA ALA A 4 4.12 10.34 16.79
C ALA A 4 4.06 9.37 15.60
N ARG A 5 4.38 8.09 15.80
CA ARG A 5 4.21 7.05 14.76
C ARG A 5 2.74 6.70 14.57
N ILE A 6 1.96 6.60 15.65
CA ILE A 6 0.52 6.34 15.58
C ILE A 6 -0.20 7.48 14.84
N LYS A 7 0.13 8.75 15.13
CA LYS A 7 -0.41 9.91 14.41
C LYS A 7 -0.07 9.90 12.91
N LYS A 8 1.08 9.34 12.52
CA LYS A 8 1.44 9.12 11.10
C LYS A 8 0.65 7.98 10.45
N LEU A 9 0.00 7.11 11.22
CA LEU A 9 -0.78 5.98 10.71
C LEU A 9 -2.23 6.35 10.42
N THR A 10 -2.75 7.43 11.02
CA THR A 10 -4.12 7.91 10.80
C THR A 10 -4.41 8.14 9.31
N PRO A 11 -5.42 7.48 8.72
CA PRO A 11 -5.78 7.68 7.32
C PRO A 11 -6.33 9.10 7.13
N GLN A 12 -5.75 9.83 6.18
CA GLN A 12 -6.13 11.22 5.88
C GLN A 12 -7.19 11.29 4.76
N CYS A 13 -7.24 10.27 3.91
CA CYS A 13 -8.19 10.14 2.81
C CYS A 13 -8.43 8.67 2.51
N PRO A 14 -9.57 8.31 1.88
CA PRO A 14 -9.81 6.94 1.42
C PRO A 14 -8.72 6.54 0.41
N PRO A 15 -8.05 5.38 0.53
CA PRO A 15 -6.98 4.99 -0.39
C PRO A 15 -7.53 4.50 -1.74
N LEU A 16 -6.92 4.93 -2.83
CA LEU A 16 -7.29 4.54 -4.19
C LEU A 16 -6.19 3.74 -4.88
N ALA A 17 -6.50 2.48 -5.19
CA ALA A 17 -5.61 1.54 -5.85
C ALA A 17 -5.55 1.78 -7.38
N ALA A 18 -4.97 2.93 -7.77
CA ALA A 18 -4.91 3.33 -9.17
C ALA A 18 -3.66 4.16 -9.51
N SER A 19 -3.51 4.46 -10.79
CA SER A 19 -2.47 5.33 -11.34
C SER A 19 -3.10 6.50 -12.08
N LEU A 20 -2.54 7.70 -11.90
CA LEU A 20 -2.97 8.90 -12.60
C LEU A 20 -2.04 9.18 -13.79
N VAL A 21 -2.62 9.41 -14.97
CA VAL A 21 -1.92 9.62 -16.24
C VAL A 21 -2.46 10.90 -16.90
N SER A 22 -1.61 11.65 -17.59
CA SER A 22 -2.03 12.79 -18.43
C SER A 22 -2.65 12.29 -19.74
N GLY A 23 -3.87 12.70 -20.04
CA GLY A 23 -4.55 12.38 -21.29
C GLY A 23 -4.17 13.34 -22.43
N SER A 24 -4.39 12.91 -23.67
CA SER A 24 -4.01 13.65 -24.89
C SER A 24 -4.75 14.97 -25.12
N ARG A 25 -5.91 15.19 -24.47
CA ARG A 25 -6.75 16.39 -24.61
C ARG A 25 -6.74 17.31 -23.37
N GLY A 26 -5.62 17.38 -22.66
CA GLY A 26 -5.46 18.29 -21.51
C GLY A 26 -6.25 17.90 -20.25
N GLY A 27 -6.71 16.66 -20.18
CA GLY A 27 -7.39 16.06 -19.04
C GLY A 27 -6.53 15.04 -18.30
N TRP A 28 -6.96 14.60 -17.13
CA TRP A 28 -6.32 13.53 -16.39
C TRP A 28 -7.13 12.24 -16.49
N GLN A 29 -6.46 11.11 -16.47
CA GLN A 29 -7.06 9.79 -16.56
C GLN A 29 -6.54 8.91 -15.43
N LEU A 30 -7.44 8.21 -14.78
CA LEU A 30 -7.14 7.24 -13.75
C LEU A 30 -7.20 5.84 -14.35
N THR A 31 -6.11 5.08 -14.24
CA THR A 31 -6.05 3.68 -14.67
C THR A 31 -6.03 2.76 -13.47
N LEU A 32 -6.92 1.78 -13.45
CA LEU A 32 -7.03 0.79 -12.38
C LEU A 32 -7.24 -0.61 -12.95
N LYS A 33 -6.86 -1.62 -12.17
CA LYS A 33 -7.18 -3.01 -12.47
C LYS A 33 -8.55 -3.35 -11.91
N ASP A 34 -9.44 -3.81 -12.77
CA ASP A 34 -10.78 -4.26 -12.42
C ASP A 34 -10.99 -5.65 -13.04
N ARG A 35 -11.16 -6.67 -12.20
CA ARG A 35 -11.35 -8.07 -12.60
C ARG A 35 -10.35 -8.54 -13.68
N GLY A 36 -9.07 -8.21 -13.50
CA GLY A 36 -7.99 -8.59 -14.43
C GLY A 36 -7.85 -7.68 -15.67
N LYS A 37 -8.82 -6.83 -15.96
CA LYS A 37 -8.77 -5.85 -17.06
C LYS A 37 -8.29 -4.49 -16.57
N THR A 38 -7.75 -3.67 -17.46
CA THR A 38 -7.43 -2.27 -17.16
C THR A 38 -8.64 -1.41 -17.49
N ARG A 39 -9.14 -0.66 -16.52
CA ARG A 39 -10.20 0.34 -16.69
C ARG A 39 -9.58 1.74 -16.59
N THR A 40 -10.03 2.64 -17.47
CA THR A 40 -9.60 4.04 -17.50
C THR A 40 -10.79 4.94 -17.20
N VAL A 41 -10.65 5.88 -16.28
CA VAL A 41 -11.70 6.81 -15.84
C VAL A 41 -11.19 8.24 -15.98
N TYR A 42 -12.00 9.16 -16.51
CA TYR A 42 -11.65 10.57 -16.58
C TYR A 42 -11.61 11.21 -15.19
N VAL A 43 -10.64 12.08 -14.95
CA VAL A 43 -10.48 12.83 -13.70
C VAL A 43 -10.60 14.33 -14.00
N PRO A 44 -11.63 14.99 -13.44
CA PRO A 44 -11.75 16.45 -13.46
C PRO A 44 -10.54 17.16 -12.83
N LYS A 45 -10.25 18.39 -13.26
CA LYS A 45 -9.05 19.14 -12.83
C LYS A 45 -9.08 19.48 -11.33
N ASP A 46 -10.26 19.79 -10.82
CA ASP A 46 -10.57 20.11 -9.42
C ASP A 46 -10.31 18.93 -8.47
N LEU A 47 -10.61 17.70 -8.90
CA LEU A 47 -10.40 16.49 -8.08
C LEU A 47 -8.98 15.91 -8.16
N LYS A 48 -8.12 16.47 -9.01
CA LYS A 48 -6.77 15.94 -9.29
C LYS A 48 -5.92 15.78 -8.02
N GLU A 49 -5.89 16.78 -7.16
CA GLU A 49 -5.01 16.77 -5.98
C GLU A 49 -5.52 15.83 -4.90
N GLU A 50 -6.85 15.70 -4.75
CA GLU A 50 -7.48 14.70 -3.88
C GLU A 50 -7.18 13.28 -4.36
N VAL A 51 -7.36 13.02 -5.65
CA VAL A 51 -7.04 11.72 -6.27
C VAL A 51 -5.56 11.38 -6.08
N LYS A 52 -4.65 12.34 -6.27
CA LYS A 52 -3.22 12.12 -5.98
C LYS A 52 -2.97 11.80 -4.51
N ALA A 53 -3.62 12.49 -3.57
CA ALA A 53 -3.49 12.21 -2.15
C ALA A 53 -3.94 10.79 -1.83
N SER A 54 -5.09 10.39 -2.37
CA SER A 54 -5.66 9.05 -2.24
C SER A 54 -4.75 7.95 -2.80
N ILE A 55 -4.11 8.17 -3.96
CA ILE A 55 -3.12 7.24 -4.54
C ILE A 55 -1.87 7.14 -3.67
N ARG A 56 -1.37 8.27 -3.14
CA ARG A 56 -0.22 8.28 -2.22
C ARG A 56 -0.53 7.49 -0.95
N GLU A 57 -1.74 7.65 -0.42
CA GLU A 57 -2.18 6.94 0.78
C GLU A 57 -2.28 5.43 0.53
N HIS A 58 -2.83 5.01 -0.61
CA HIS A 58 -2.82 3.60 -1.01
C HIS A 58 -1.40 3.02 -1.04
N ARG A 59 -0.44 3.74 -1.65
CA ARG A 59 0.97 3.31 -1.71
C ARG A 59 1.60 3.23 -0.31
N ARG A 60 1.27 4.16 0.59
CA ARG A 60 1.74 4.16 1.97
C ARG A 60 1.24 2.92 2.72
N ILE A 61 -0.07 2.66 2.67
CA ILE A 61 -0.69 1.49 3.31
C ILE A 61 -0.10 0.19 2.74
N LYS A 62 0.04 0.11 1.42
CA LYS A 62 0.63 -1.07 0.75
C LYS A 62 2.05 -1.36 1.26
N LYS A 63 2.90 -0.33 1.43
CA LYS A 63 4.25 -0.49 1.99
C LYS A 63 4.22 -0.98 3.44
N LEU A 64 3.34 -0.42 4.27
CA LEU A 64 3.20 -0.84 5.67
C LEU A 64 2.74 -2.30 5.77
N LEU A 65 1.79 -2.72 4.92
CA LEU A 65 1.35 -4.12 4.87
C LEU A 65 2.49 -5.07 4.47
N GLN A 66 3.33 -4.66 3.51
CA GLN A 66 4.53 -5.43 3.13
C GLN A 66 5.52 -5.56 4.29
N GLU A 67 5.78 -4.46 5.01
CA GLU A 67 6.66 -4.45 6.18
C GLU A 67 6.12 -5.38 7.30
N ILE A 68 4.83 -5.29 7.62
CA ILE A 68 4.18 -6.18 8.59
C ILE A 68 4.34 -7.65 8.16
N THR A 69 4.12 -7.95 6.88
CA THR A 69 4.26 -9.31 6.35
C THR A 69 5.68 -9.83 6.50
N GLN A 70 6.69 -9.01 6.18
CA GLN A 70 8.10 -9.37 6.33
C GLN A 70 8.48 -9.63 7.79
N LEU A 71 8.00 -8.79 8.71
CA LEU A 71 8.25 -8.95 10.15
C LEU A 71 7.64 -10.24 10.69
N GLU A 72 6.39 -10.56 10.31
CA GLU A 72 5.74 -11.82 10.72
C GLU A 72 6.45 -13.04 10.13
N LEU A 73 6.85 -13.00 8.86
CA LEU A 73 7.63 -14.08 8.25
C LEU A 73 8.96 -14.30 8.97
N ALA A 74 9.68 -13.22 9.30
CA ALA A 74 10.94 -13.31 10.05
C ALA A 74 10.73 -13.90 11.46
N ARG A 75 9.62 -13.54 12.12
CA ARG A 75 9.24 -14.11 13.43
C ARG A 75 8.98 -15.61 13.33
N ILE A 76 8.19 -16.04 12.34
CA ILE A 76 7.87 -17.46 12.09
C ILE A 76 9.15 -18.26 11.79
N GLN A 77 10.00 -17.75 10.89
CA GLN A 77 11.26 -18.40 10.52
C GLN A 77 12.23 -18.52 11.71
N SER A 78 12.29 -17.49 12.55
CA SER A 78 13.09 -17.49 13.78
C SER A 78 12.60 -18.57 14.75
N HIS A 79 11.28 -18.67 14.94
CA HIS A 79 10.68 -19.70 15.79
C HIS A 79 10.96 -21.12 15.25
N ALA A 80 10.73 -21.35 13.95
CA ALA A 80 11.00 -22.63 13.32
C ALA A 80 12.48 -23.06 13.46
N THR A 81 13.40 -22.11 13.29
CA THR A 81 14.84 -22.34 13.48
C THR A 81 15.18 -22.72 14.92
N GLN A 82 14.61 -22.01 15.90
CA GLN A 82 14.83 -22.30 17.32
C GLN A 82 14.29 -23.69 17.71
N THR A 83 13.10 -24.05 17.24
CA THR A 83 12.51 -25.37 17.49
C THR A 83 13.35 -26.49 16.88
N ARG A 84 13.84 -26.33 15.65
CA ARG A 84 14.75 -27.28 15.00
C ARG A 84 16.07 -27.45 15.77
N ARG A 85 16.63 -26.36 16.30
CA ARG A 85 17.86 -26.42 17.12
C ARG A 85 17.64 -27.15 18.44
N ARG A 86 16.48 -26.98 19.08
CA ARG A 86 16.13 -27.68 20.33
C ARG A 86 15.88 -29.17 20.12
N GLY A 87 15.25 -29.57 19.02
CA GLY A 87 15.04 -30.99 18.68
C GLY A 87 16.29 -31.73 18.16
N LYS A 88 17.39 -31.01 17.90
CA LYS A 88 18.70 -31.58 17.50
C LYS A 88 19.69 -31.76 18.66
N ARG A 89 19.26 -31.52 19.90
CA ARG A 89 20.09 -31.75 21.09
C ARG A 89 20.09 -33.26 21.39
N PRO A 90 21.26 -33.94 21.47
CA PRO A 90 21.34 -35.37 21.80
C PRO A 90 20.80 -35.65 23.21
#